data_AF-A0A849IG82-F1
#
_entry.id   AF-A0A849IG82-F1
#
_cell.length_a   1.000
_cell.length_b   1.000
_cell.length_c   1.000
_cell.angle_alpha   90.00
_cell.angle_beta   90.00
_cell.angle_gamma   90.00
#
_symmetry.space_group_name_H-M   'P 1'
#
loop_
_entity.id
_entity.type
_entity.pdbx_description
1 polymer ?
#
loop_
_entity_poly.entity_id
_entity_poly.type
_entity_poly.pdbx_seq_one_letter_code
_entity_poly.pdbx_strand_id
1 'polypeptide(L)'
;MSDAVLLIGTRKGVVVARSGGARSSWQMNPLQLVMSSVYGVGIDQRGATPRLFAGATSEHWGPSLFHSDDLGASWQEPDQAPVAFPEATGASLARVWQIQPGPPNQPGVVYAGVEPHALFRSEDGGVTFDLVEGLYNHPHRPEWQPGNGGACLHTVVPHPTDPKRLLVALSAGGVYRTTDGGANWEAANSGIQSYWMPEDQRFPVFGQCVHKVSCHPSRPERLFAQNHFGVYRSENYGDSWTAVESGLPSTFGFPVLVHPHLPDTVYLFPLQADSERMPPGKHCRIYRSRDLGESWEPLANGLPQTNYHSAVLRDGLCTDGGEPAGIYFGTRNGEVYGSFDEGDSWQLLLDHLPDVLSVRAAVVA
;
A
#
# COMPACT_ATOMS: atom_id res chain seq x y z
N MET A 1 -24.10 10.43 0.44
CA MET A 1 -22.65 10.20 0.60
C MET A 1 -22.32 10.44 2.06
N SER A 2 -21.57 9.53 2.67
CA SER A 2 -21.12 9.68 4.06
C SER A 2 -19.86 10.54 4.13
N ASP A 3 -19.50 11.01 5.32
CA ASP A 3 -18.21 11.64 5.53
C ASP A 3 -17.09 10.59 5.54
N ALA A 4 -15.85 11.03 5.33
CA ALA A 4 -14.68 10.18 5.25
C ALA A 4 -13.54 10.75 6.11
N VAL A 5 -12.65 9.87 6.55
CA VAL A 5 -11.35 10.21 7.12
C VAL A 5 -10.26 9.88 6.11
N LEU A 6 -9.29 10.77 5.96
CA LEU A 6 -8.02 10.55 5.28
C LEU A 6 -6.91 10.54 6.31
N LEU A 7 -6.12 9.47 6.28
CA LEU A 7 -4.90 9.33 7.06
C LEU A 7 -3.72 9.38 6.10
N ILE A 8 -2.87 10.40 6.27
CA ILE A 8 -1.84 10.78 5.31
C ILE A 8 -0.48 10.72 6.02
N GLY A 9 0.30 9.70 5.69
CA GLY A 9 1.68 9.56 6.15
C GLY A 9 2.61 10.37 5.26
N THR A 10 3.45 11.21 5.86
CA THR A 10 4.40 12.09 5.15
C THR A 10 5.83 11.89 5.64
N ARG A 11 6.79 12.50 4.95
CA ARG A 11 8.21 12.50 5.36
C ARG A 11 8.46 13.17 6.71
N LYS A 12 7.56 14.02 7.20
CA LYS A 12 7.76 14.81 8.43
C LYS A 12 6.69 14.59 9.51
N GLY A 13 5.74 13.68 9.30
CA GLY A 13 4.72 13.34 10.27
C GLY A 13 3.48 12.75 9.61
N VAL A 14 2.40 12.66 10.38
CA VAL A 14 1.09 12.21 9.92
C VAL A 14 0.08 13.36 9.96
N VAL A 15 -0.80 13.39 8.98
CA VAL A 15 -1.96 14.29 8.92
C VAL A 15 -3.23 13.46 8.89
N VAL A 16 -4.20 13.85 9.71
CA VAL A 16 -5.56 13.31 9.66
C VAL A 16 -6.47 14.41 9.12
N ALA A 17 -7.18 14.13 8.04
CA ALA A 17 -8.19 15.02 7.50
C ALA A 17 -9.57 14.35 7.55
N ARG A 18 -10.59 15.14 7.89
CA ARG A 18 -11.97 14.69 7.94
C ARG A 18 -12.79 15.48 6.96
N SER A 19 -13.65 14.78 6.23
CA SER A 19 -14.58 15.45 5.36
C SER A 19 -15.80 15.94 6.11
N GLY A 20 -16.44 16.98 5.59
CA GLY A 20 -17.79 17.37 5.96
C GLY A 20 -18.68 17.43 4.72
N GLY A 21 -19.99 17.42 4.97
CA GLY A 21 -20.99 17.64 3.94
C GLY A 21 -20.87 16.62 2.81
N ALA A 22 -20.79 15.32 3.13
CA ALA A 22 -20.80 14.27 2.11
C ALA A 22 -19.55 14.31 1.20
N ARG A 23 -18.36 14.55 1.78
CA ARG A 23 -17.06 14.70 1.09
C ARG A 23 -16.86 15.99 0.30
N SER A 24 -17.68 17.02 0.54
CA SER A 24 -17.60 18.31 -0.18
C SER A 24 -16.62 19.32 0.44
N SER A 25 -16.27 19.16 1.71
CA SER A 25 -15.27 19.99 2.39
C SER A 25 -14.34 19.12 3.23
N TRP A 26 -13.13 19.61 3.49
CA TRP A 26 -12.10 18.88 4.23
C TRP A 26 -11.46 19.78 5.28
N GLN A 27 -11.36 19.26 6.50
CA GLN A 27 -10.63 19.88 7.59
C GLN A 27 -9.49 18.96 8.01
N MET A 28 -8.26 19.49 8.05
CA MET A 28 -7.10 18.75 8.53
C MET A 28 -6.73 19.13 9.96
N ASN A 29 -6.28 18.14 10.72
CA ASN A 29 -5.57 18.37 11.96
C ASN A 29 -4.17 18.97 11.66
N PRO A 30 -3.54 19.65 12.63
CA PRO A 30 -2.13 20.01 12.53
C PRO A 30 -1.26 18.77 12.27
N LEU A 31 -0.06 18.97 11.70
CA LEU A 31 0.92 17.90 11.53
C LEU A 31 1.26 17.28 12.90
N GLN A 32 1.09 15.96 13.01
CA GLN A 32 1.34 15.17 14.22
C GLN A 32 2.51 14.21 14.01
N LEU A 33 3.03 13.64 15.10
CA LEU A 33 4.23 12.79 15.09
C LEU A 33 5.39 13.47 14.33
N VAL A 34 5.58 14.76 14.62
CA VAL A 34 6.45 15.67 13.87
C VAL A 34 7.90 15.18 13.87
N MET A 35 8.63 15.45 12.78
CA MET A 35 10.01 14.99 12.57
C MET A 35 10.16 13.46 12.51
N SER A 36 9.07 12.75 12.16
CA SER A 36 9.10 11.33 11.88
C SER A 36 8.60 11.05 10.46
N SER A 37 9.30 10.21 9.71
CA SER A 37 8.79 9.74 8.42
C SER A 37 7.75 8.65 8.64
N VAL A 38 6.57 8.79 8.03
CA VAL A 38 5.43 7.88 8.18
C VAL A 38 5.17 7.15 6.86
N TYR A 39 5.78 5.97 6.73
CA TYR A 39 5.75 5.18 5.50
C TYR A 39 4.52 4.27 5.39
N GLY A 40 4.03 3.76 6.52
CA GLY A 40 2.84 2.93 6.59
C GLY A 40 1.80 3.56 7.49
N VAL A 41 0.59 3.72 6.97
CA VAL A 41 -0.60 4.08 7.75
C VAL A 41 -1.68 3.03 7.53
N GLY A 42 -2.55 2.84 8.52
CA GLY A 42 -3.64 1.87 8.48
C GLY A 42 -4.90 2.41 9.17
N ILE A 43 -6.06 1.94 8.73
CA ILE A 43 -7.36 2.25 9.34
C ILE A 43 -8.09 0.94 9.55
N ASP A 44 -8.42 0.62 10.81
CA ASP A 44 -9.25 -0.52 11.15
C ASP A 44 -10.65 -0.06 11.51
N GLN A 45 -11.61 -0.41 10.66
CA GLN A 45 -13.03 -0.07 10.82
C GLN A 45 -13.85 -1.18 11.50
N ARG A 46 -13.21 -2.26 11.97
CA ARG A 46 -13.92 -3.41 12.56
C ARG A 46 -14.43 -3.12 13.98
N GLY A 47 -13.87 -2.11 14.65
CA GLY A 47 -14.33 -1.60 15.94
C GLY A 47 -15.50 -0.61 15.83
N ALA A 48 -16.08 -0.24 16.98
CA ALA A 48 -17.14 0.77 17.05
C ALA A 48 -16.67 2.17 16.61
N THR A 49 -15.42 2.51 16.94
CA THR A 49 -14.71 3.68 16.43
C THR A 49 -13.54 3.17 15.57
N PRO A 50 -13.29 3.75 14.39
CA PRO A 50 -12.13 3.38 13.60
C PRO A 50 -10.82 3.62 14.37
N ARG A 51 -9.97 2.61 14.45
CA ARG A 51 -8.61 2.73 14.98
C ARG A 51 -7.67 3.13 13.86
N LEU A 52 -6.88 4.18 14.07
CA LEU A 52 -5.85 4.65 13.14
C LEU A 52 -4.49 4.11 13.57
N PHE A 53 -3.62 3.81 12.60
CA PHE A 53 -2.25 3.38 12.83
C PHE A 53 -1.26 4.21 12.04
N ALA A 54 -0.10 4.50 12.64
CA ALA A 54 1.00 5.19 11.98
C ALA A 54 2.34 4.54 12.34
N GLY A 55 3.02 3.99 11.33
CA GLY A 55 4.38 3.50 11.42
C GLY A 55 5.36 4.66 11.23
N ALA A 56 5.80 5.26 12.33
CA ALA A 56 6.60 6.48 12.31
C ALA A 56 8.06 6.17 12.62
N THR A 57 8.98 6.75 11.85
CA THR A 57 10.43 6.61 12.05
C THR A 57 11.06 7.95 12.36
N SER A 58 11.47 8.12 13.62
CA SER A 58 12.21 9.29 14.08
C SER A 58 13.69 9.13 13.78
N GLU A 59 14.34 10.19 13.28
CA GLU A 59 15.80 10.21 13.13
C GLU A 59 16.54 10.21 14.48
N HIS A 60 15.86 10.58 15.57
CA HIS A 60 16.45 10.62 16.92
C HIS A 60 16.15 9.37 17.73
N TRP A 61 14.91 8.87 17.65
CA TRP A 61 14.41 7.81 18.54
C TRP A 61 14.20 6.46 17.84
N GLY A 62 14.36 6.41 16.52
CA GLY A 62 14.15 5.20 15.73
C GLY A 62 12.67 4.99 15.35
N PRO A 63 12.35 3.79 14.83
CA PRO A 63 11.00 3.44 14.39
C PRO A 63 10.11 2.95 15.53
N SER A 64 8.83 3.28 15.42
CA SER A 64 7.77 2.78 16.29
C SER A 64 6.44 2.70 15.52
N LEU A 65 5.43 2.11 16.15
CA LEU A 65 4.07 2.00 15.63
C LEU A 65 3.10 2.61 16.64
N PHE A 66 2.45 3.70 16.22
CA PHE A 66 1.48 4.43 17.01
C PHE A 66 0.07 4.02 16.61
N HIS A 67 -0.86 4.03 17.56
CA HIS A 67 -2.29 3.92 17.27
C HIS A 67 -3.07 5.10 17.84
N SER A 68 -4.28 5.30 17.33
CA SER A 68 -5.22 6.30 17.84
C SER A 68 -6.64 5.73 17.78
N ASP A 69 -7.34 5.79 18.90
CA ASP A 69 -8.74 5.37 19.06
C ASP A 69 -9.73 6.55 19.06
N ASP A 70 -9.24 7.76 18.81
CA ASP A 70 -10.00 9.02 18.86
C ASP A 70 -9.89 9.82 17.55
N LEU A 71 -9.69 9.11 16.43
CA LEU A 71 -9.54 9.67 15.08
C LEU A 71 -8.43 10.73 15.00
N GLY A 72 -7.31 10.46 15.67
CA GLY A 72 -6.10 11.29 15.61
C GLY A 72 -6.15 12.52 16.51
N ALA A 73 -7.01 12.56 17.53
CA ALA A 73 -6.91 13.61 18.55
C ALA A 73 -5.71 13.35 19.49
N SER A 74 -5.42 12.08 19.76
CA SER A 74 -4.22 11.63 20.48
C SER A 74 -3.65 10.35 19.88
N TRP A 75 -2.34 10.15 20.05
CA TRP A 75 -1.62 8.97 19.59
C TRP A 75 -0.99 8.26 20.78
N GLN A 76 -1.14 6.94 20.82
CA GLN A 76 -0.58 6.07 21.84
C GLN A 76 0.62 5.32 21.27
N GLU A 77 1.71 5.32 22.04
CA GLU A 77 2.87 4.45 21.84
C GLU A 77 2.91 3.48 23.03
N PRO A 78 2.91 2.16 22.80
CA PRO A 78 3.05 1.19 23.89
C PRO A 78 4.40 1.33 24.61
N ASP A 79 4.43 1.05 25.93
CA ASP A 79 5.65 1.15 26.76
C ASP A 79 6.79 0.23 26.28
N GLN A 80 6.45 -0.86 25.59
CA GLN A 80 7.39 -1.74 24.90
C GLN A 80 7.29 -1.50 23.40
N ALA A 81 8.42 -1.52 22.71
CA ALA A 81 8.46 -1.38 21.26
C ALA A 81 7.48 -2.38 20.60
N PRO A 82 6.40 -1.91 19.94
CA PRO A 82 5.30 -2.77 19.51
C PRO A 82 5.73 -3.79 18.47
N VAL A 83 6.71 -3.42 17.64
CA VAL A 83 7.32 -4.28 16.63
C VAL A 83 8.82 -4.36 16.91
N ALA A 84 9.27 -5.51 17.41
CA ALA A 84 10.67 -5.73 17.73
C ALA A 84 11.13 -7.09 17.21
N PHE A 85 12.29 -7.12 16.55
CA PHE A 85 12.91 -8.39 16.19
C PHE A 85 13.40 -9.12 17.45
N PRO A 86 13.23 -10.45 17.55
CA PRO A 86 13.83 -11.21 18.63
C PRO A 86 15.35 -11.04 18.64
N GLU A 87 15.95 -10.90 19.83
CA GLU A 87 17.39 -10.64 20.01
C GLU A 87 18.27 -11.64 19.25
N ALA A 88 17.87 -12.91 19.23
CA ALA A 88 18.59 -14.00 18.54
C ALA A 88 18.74 -13.79 17.03
N THR A 89 17.92 -12.93 16.42
CA THR A 89 18.01 -12.62 14.99
C THR A 89 19.14 -11.65 14.65
N GLY A 90 19.61 -10.85 15.63
CA GLY A 90 20.55 -9.75 15.40
C GLY A 90 20.03 -8.63 14.49
N ALA A 91 18.76 -8.67 14.10
CA ALA A 91 18.14 -7.65 13.26
C ALA A 91 17.52 -6.53 14.12
N SER A 92 17.40 -5.34 13.54
CA SER A 92 16.67 -4.22 14.15
C SER A 92 15.62 -3.70 13.17
N LEU A 93 14.51 -3.22 13.71
CA LEU A 93 13.49 -2.54 12.92
C LEU A 93 14.10 -1.26 12.37
N ALA A 94 14.02 -1.07 11.06
CA ALA A 94 14.37 0.19 10.41
C ALA A 94 13.12 1.04 10.17
N ARG A 95 12.05 0.44 9.61
CA ARG A 95 10.81 1.13 9.23
C ARG A 95 9.63 0.16 9.18
N VAL A 96 8.43 0.66 9.50
CA VAL A 96 7.16 -0.01 9.22
C VAL A 96 6.64 0.48 7.87
N TRP A 97 6.45 -0.44 6.93
CA TRP A 97 6.09 -0.15 5.54
C TRP A 97 4.62 -0.38 5.21
N GLN A 98 3.96 -1.31 5.89
CA GLN A 98 2.55 -1.63 5.71
C GLN A 98 1.93 -1.94 7.05
N ILE A 99 0.71 -1.45 7.27
CA ILE A 99 -0.13 -1.82 8.41
C ILE A 99 -1.47 -2.26 7.83
N GLN A 100 -1.80 -3.53 7.99
CA GLN A 100 -2.97 -4.15 7.37
C GLN A 100 -3.83 -4.84 8.43
N PRO A 101 -5.00 -4.29 8.76
CA PRO A 101 -6.01 -5.00 9.53
C PRO A 101 -6.39 -6.31 8.84
N GLY A 102 -6.59 -7.36 9.64
CA GLY A 102 -7.08 -8.65 9.17
C GLY A 102 -8.53 -8.62 8.67
N PRO A 103 -9.06 -9.77 8.24
CA PRO A 103 -10.44 -9.88 7.80
C PRO A 103 -11.44 -9.64 8.96
N PRO A 104 -12.74 -9.39 8.66
CA PRO A 104 -13.76 -9.12 9.69
C PRO A 104 -13.92 -10.21 10.75
N ASN A 105 -13.64 -11.47 10.40
CA ASN A 105 -13.71 -12.61 11.34
C ASN A 105 -12.48 -12.75 12.26
N GLN A 106 -11.50 -11.85 12.16
CA GLN A 106 -10.30 -11.83 13.00
C GLN A 106 -10.04 -10.42 13.56
N PRO A 107 -10.96 -9.84 14.36
CA PRO A 107 -10.95 -8.42 14.74
C PRO A 107 -9.71 -7.96 15.50
N GLY A 108 -9.02 -8.85 16.23
CA GLY A 108 -7.75 -8.54 16.90
C GLY A 108 -6.52 -8.58 15.99
N VAL A 109 -6.65 -9.16 14.79
CA VAL A 109 -5.50 -9.39 13.90
C VAL A 109 -5.14 -8.13 13.15
N VAL A 110 -3.87 -7.72 13.28
CA VAL A 110 -3.24 -6.66 12.48
C VAL A 110 -1.88 -7.15 12.01
N TYR A 111 -1.56 -6.97 10.74
CA TYR A 111 -0.26 -7.32 10.19
C TYR A 111 0.59 -6.06 9.99
N ALA A 112 1.89 -6.19 10.26
CA ALA A 112 2.88 -5.16 9.96
C ALA A 112 3.95 -5.72 9.02
N GLY A 113 4.07 -5.13 7.84
CA GLY A 113 5.19 -5.36 6.93
C GLY A 113 6.31 -4.36 7.19
N VAL A 114 7.55 -4.83 7.32
CA VAL A 114 8.65 -4.00 7.80
C VAL A 114 9.92 -4.06 6.96
N GLU A 115 10.89 -3.24 7.34
CA GLU A 115 12.28 -3.27 6.90
C GLU A 115 13.21 -3.58 8.08
N PRO A 116 14.15 -4.54 7.94
CA PRO A 116 14.37 -5.42 6.78
C PRO A 116 13.20 -6.40 6.55
N HIS A 117 13.09 -6.99 5.36
CA HIS A 117 11.96 -7.81 4.89
C HIS A 117 11.47 -8.82 5.92
N ALA A 118 10.41 -8.47 6.65
CA ALA A 118 9.78 -9.34 7.62
C ALA A 118 8.30 -8.98 7.78
N LEU A 119 7.54 -9.98 8.21
CA LEU A 119 6.12 -9.85 8.52
C LEU A 119 5.95 -10.05 10.02
N PHE A 120 5.21 -9.16 10.63
CA PHE A 120 4.79 -9.20 12.02
C PHE A 120 3.27 -9.31 12.10
N ARG A 121 2.77 -9.98 13.12
CA ARG A 121 1.34 -10.22 13.33
C ARG A 121 0.97 -9.92 14.78
N SER A 122 -0.06 -9.10 14.95
CA SER A 122 -0.71 -8.81 16.22
C SER A 122 -1.98 -9.63 16.36
N GLU A 123 -2.35 -9.95 17.60
CA GLU A 123 -3.63 -10.57 17.99
C GLU A 123 -4.49 -9.66 18.91
N ASP A 124 -3.94 -8.50 19.31
CA ASP A 124 -4.50 -7.59 20.31
C ASP A 124 -4.88 -6.22 19.73
N GLY A 125 -5.17 -6.18 18.42
CA GLY A 125 -5.59 -4.98 17.72
C GLY A 125 -4.43 -4.03 17.39
N GLY A 126 -3.22 -4.56 17.21
CA GLY A 126 -2.03 -3.81 16.85
C GLY A 126 -1.31 -3.15 18.02
N VAL A 127 -1.46 -3.69 19.24
CA VAL A 127 -0.74 -3.19 20.43
C VAL A 127 0.61 -3.89 20.56
N THR A 128 0.64 -5.21 20.42
CA THR A 128 1.86 -6.02 20.38
C THR A 128 1.90 -6.86 19.12
N PHE A 129 3.11 -7.17 18.64
CA PHE A 129 3.30 -7.94 17.43
C PHE A 129 4.38 -9.01 17.58
N ASP A 130 4.06 -10.21 17.09
CA ASP A 130 4.98 -11.33 16.99
C ASP A 130 5.54 -11.47 15.58
N LEU A 131 6.80 -11.87 15.48
CA LEU A 131 7.44 -12.18 14.20
C LEU A 131 6.80 -13.42 13.57
N VAL A 132 6.42 -13.33 12.29
CA VAL A 132 5.98 -14.50 11.52
C VAL A 132 7.20 -15.30 11.06
N GLU A 133 7.64 -16.22 11.93
CA GLU A 133 8.88 -16.98 11.76
C GLU A 133 8.93 -17.79 10.46
N GLY A 134 7.80 -18.34 9.99
CA GLY A 134 7.80 -19.14 8.76
C GLY A 134 8.28 -18.35 7.53
N LEU A 135 7.95 -17.06 7.44
CA LEU A 135 8.48 -16.20 6.38
C LEU A 135 9.91 -15.76 6.68
N TYR A 136 10.19 -15.42 7.95
CA TYR A 136 11.51 -14.95 8.36
C TYR A 136 12.60 -16.03 8.22
N ASN A 137 12.25 -17.31 8.35
CA ASN A 137 13.17 -18.43 8.22
C ASN A 137 13.14 -19.04 6.80
N HIS A 138 12.45 -18.41 5.86
CA HIS A 138 12.33 -18.92 4.49
C HIS A 138 13.71 -19.05 3.82
N PRO A 139 14.02 -20.15 3.11
CA PRO A 139 15.35 -20.39 2.52
C PRO A 139 15.85 -19.31 1.54
N HIS A 140 14.95 -18.65 0.81
CA HIS A 140 15.32 -17.56 -0.10
C HIS A 140 15.68 -16.24 0.60
N ARG A 141 15.29 -16.04 1.88
CA ARG A 141 15.45 -14.73 2.55
C ARG A 141 16.88 -14.20 2.56
N PRO A 142 17.93 -15.01 2.81
CA PRO A 142 19.31 -14.54 2.77
C PRO A 142 19.73 -13.97 1.39
N GLU A 143 19.01 -14.31 0.33
CA GLU A 143 19.27 -13.86 -1.04
C GLU A 143 18.41 -12.67 -1.46
N TRP A 144 17.37 -12.31 -0.70
CA TRP A 144 16.54 -11.13 -0.99
C TRP A 144 17.38 -9.86 -0.91
N GLN A 145 17.34 -9.07 -1.98
CA GLN A 145 18.10 -7.84 -2.09
C GLN A 145 17.21 -6.61 -1.79
N PRO A 146 17.75 -5.55 -1.18
CA PRO A 146 17.02 -4.30 -1.09
C PRO A 146 16.82 -3.68 -2.48
N GLY A 147 15.64 -3.09 -2.72
CA GLY A 147 15.46 -2.17 -3.83
C GLY A 147 15.98 -0.76 -3.48
N ASN A 148 15.80 0.21 -4.39
CA ASN A 148 16.16 1.61 -4.10
C ASN A 148 15.39 2.21 -2.89
N GLY A 149 14.24 1.63 -2.53
CA GLY A 149 13.48 2.01 -1.34
C GLY A 149 13.98 1.39 -0.03
N GLY A 150 14.94 0.45 -0.09
CA GLY A 150 15.34 -0.41 1.03
C GLY A 150 14.70 -1.80 0.97
N ALA A 151 15.00 -2.62 1.98
CA ALA A 151 14.57 -4.01 2.09
C ALA A 151 13.14 -4.12 2.66
N CYS A 152 12.14 -3.70 1.89
CA CYS A 152 10.79 -3.45 2.39
C CYS A 152 9.78 -4.55 2.06
N LEU A 153 9.07 -5.07 3.08
CA LEU A 153 7.80 -5.79 2.92
C LEU A 153 6.66 -4.77 2.98
N HIS A 154 6.06 -4.45 1.85
CA HIS A 154 5.14 -3.30 1.70
C HIS A 154 3.70 -3.71 1.33
N THR A 155 3.46 -4.97 1.02
CA THR A 155 2.12 -5.46 0.70
C THR A 155 1.81 -6.67 1.55
N VAL A 156 0.64 -6.64 2.18
CA VAL A 156 0.07 -7.73 2.96
C VAL A 156 -1.40 -7.85 2.55
N VAL A 157 -1.79 -9.01 2.04
CA VAL A 157 -3.13 -9.29 1.50
C VAL A 157 -3.69 -10.53 2.19
N PRO A 158 -4.32 -10.38 3.38
CA PRO A 158 -5.01 -11.48 4.02
C PRO A 158 -6.20 -11.92 3.18
N HIS A 159 -6.43 -13.24 3.07
CA HIS A 159 -7.60 -13.73 2.38
C HIS A 159 -8.87 -13.35 3.17
N PRO A 160 -9.93 -12.87 2.51
CA PRO A 160 -11.09 -12.26 3.17
C PRO A 160 -11.91 -13.24 4.00
N THR A 161 -11.85 -14.54 3.69
CA THR A 161 -12.66 -15.59 4.34
C THR A 161 -11.86 -16.78 4.85
N ASP A 162 -10.55 -16.85 4.57
CA ASP A 162 -9.71 -17.99 4.94
C ASP A 162 -8.53 -17.46 5.78
N PRO A 163 -8.55 -17.64 7.10
CA PRO A 163 -7.50 -17.10 7.97
C PRO A 163 -6.13 -17.74 7.73
N LYS A 164 -6.06 -18.88 7.02
CA LYS A 164 -4.79 -19.56 6.72
C LYS A 164 -4.12 -19.05 5.46
N ARG A 165 -4.83 -18.30 4.61
CA ARG A 165 -4.32 -17.78 3.35
C ARG A 165 -3.90 -16.32 3.49
N LEU A 166 -2.65 -16.06 3.15
CA LEU A 166 -2.06 -14.72 3.18
C LEU A 166 -1.05 -14.60 2.03
N LEU A 167 -1.03 -13.45 1.38
CA LEU A 167 -0.04 -13.10 0.36
C LEU A 167 0.70 -11.83 0.77
N VAL A 168 2.00 -11.81 0.54
CA VAL A 168 2.87 -10.66 0.78
C VAL A 168 3.69 -10.33 -0.46
N ALA A 169 4.05 -9.05 -0.62
CA ALA A 169 4.99 -8.64 -1.66
C ALA A 169 6.13 -7.78 -1.09
N LEU A 170 7.31 -8.01 -1.63
CA LEU A 170 8.59 -7.48 -1.15
C LEU A 170 9.33 -6.76 -2.30
N SER A 171 9.98 -5.63 -2.00
CA SER A 171 10.92 -4.97 -2.93
C SER A 171 12.36 -5.03 -2.38
N ALA A 172 13.30 -5.75 -2.98
CA ALA A 172 13.10 -6.83 -3.95
C ALA A 172 13.04 -8.19 -3.22
N GLY A 173 12.40 -9.17 -3.86
CA GLY A 173 12.18 -10.50 -3.29
C GLY A 173 11.03 -11.21 -4.00
N GLY A 174 10.04 -10.45 -4.45
CA GLY A 174 8.87 -10.92 -5.19
C GLY A 174 7.63 -11.02 -4.32
N VAL A 175 6.69 -11.85 -4.77
CA VAL A 175 5.46 -12.24 -4.08
C VAL A 175 5.68 -13.58 -3.39
N TYR A 176 5.23 -13.69 -2.16
CA TYR A 176 5.16 -14.95 -1.41
C TYR A 176 3.76 -15.14 -0.85
N ARG A 177 3.33 -16.38 -0.69
CA ARG A 177 2.06 -16.69 -0.06
C ARG A 177 2.15 -17.89 0.86
N THR A 178 1.17 -18.01 1.74
CA THR A 178 0.97 -19.14 2.65
C THR A 178 -0.47 -19.62 2.53
N THR A 179 -0.69 -20.91 2.81
CA THR A 179 -2.00 -21.55 2.90
C THR A 179 -2.22 -22.26 4.24
N ASP A 180 -1.28 -22.10 5.17
CA ASP A 180 -1.27 -22.76 6.49
C ASP A 180 -1.11 -21.78 7.66
N GLY A 181 -1.48 -20.51 7.46
CA GLY A 181 -1.46 -19.49 8.49
C GLY A 181 -0.08 -18.90 8.76
N GLY A 182 0.84 -19.00 7.80
CA GLY A 182 2.17 -18.40 7.87
C GLY A 182 3.25 -19.32 8.43
N ALA A 183 2.95 -20.61 8.63
CA ALA A 183 3.93 -21.60 9.05
C ALA A 183 4.90 -21.94 7.91
N ASN A 184 4.39 -22.08 6.67
CA ASN A 184 5.18 -22.25 5.47
C ASN A 184 4.78 -21.23 4.39
N TRP A 185 5.76 -20.88 3.56
CA TRP A 185 5.60 -19.89 2.49
C TRP A 185 6.18 -20.42 1.18
N GLU A 186 5.56 -20.03 0.08
CA GLU A 186 6.02 -20.34 -1.28
C GLU A 186 6.10 -19.08 -2.12
N ALA A 187 7.07 -19.05 -3.05
CA ALA A 187 7.20 -17.98 -4.02
C ALA A 187 6.07 -18.05 -5.06
N ALA A 188 5.46 -16.92 -5.36
CA ALA A 188 4.27 -16.80 -6.20
C ALA A 188 4.51 -15.82 -7.36
N ASN A 189 5.58 -16.04 -8.12
CA ASN A 189 6.10 -15.08 -9.12
C ASN A 189 6.01 -15.54 -10.58
N SER A 190 5.44 -16.71 -10.85
CA SER A 190 5.43 -17.29 -12.20
C SER A 190 4.78 -16.33 -13.21
N GLY A 191 5.52 -15.91 -14.23
CA GLY A 191 5.05 -14.93 -15.22
C GLY A 191 5.36 -13.45 -14.92
N ILE A 192 5.86 -13.12 -13.72
CA ILE A 192 6.36 -11.77 -13.42
C ILE A 192 7.82 -11.66 -13.85
N GLN A 193 8.13 -10.63 -14.64
CA GLN A 193 9.46 -10.42 -15.19
C GLN A 193 10.39 -9.64 -14.23
N SER A 194 11.68 -9.96 -14.31
CA SER A 194 12.79 -9.14 -13.81
C SER A 194 13.51 -8.52 -15.00
N TYR A 195 13.14 -7.29 -15.36
CA TYR A 195 13.58 -6.64 -16.63
C TYR A 195 15.10 -6.48 -16.77
N TRP A 196 15.83 -6.39 -15.64
CA TRP A 196 17.29 -6.24 -15.61
C TRP A 196 18.04 -7.55 -15.89
N MET A 197 17.36 -8.69 -15.85
CA MET A 197 17.99 -9.99 -16.07
C MET A 197 18.15 -10.30 -17.58
N PRO A 198 19.13 -11.14 -17.94
CA PRO A 198 19.22 -11.73 -19.28
C PRO A 198 17.90 -12.35 -19.73
N GLU A 199 17.65 -12.36 -21.04
CA GLU A 199 16.36 -12.78 -21.62
C GLU A 199 15.96 -14.22 -21.24
N ASP A 200 16.92 -15.14 -21.21
CA ASP A 200 16.75 -16.55 -20.82
C ASP A 200 16.50 -16.74 -19.31
N GLN A 201 16.70 -15.70 -18.50
CA GLN A 201 16.54 -15.71 -17.04
C GLN A 201 15.52 -14.67 -16.56
N ARG A 202 14.75 -14.08 -17.47
CA ARG A 202 13.85 -12.95 -17.19
C ARG A 202 12.69 -13.28 -16.24
N PHE A 203 12.42 -14.56 -16.00
CA PHE A 203 11.37 -15.04 -15.11
C PHE A 203 11.95 -15.90 -13.98
N PRO A 204 12.72 -15.31 -13.05
CA PRO A 204 13.28 -16.06 -11.93
C PRO A 204 12.16 -16.49 -10.96
N VAL A 205 12.43 -17.51 -10.14
CA VAL A 205 11.47 -17.98 -9.10
C VAL A 205 11.19 -16.89 -8.06
N PHE A 206 12.18 -16.04 -7.77
CA PHE A 206 12.09 -14.93 -6.82
C PHE A 206 13.07 -13.81 -7.20
N GLY A 207 13.00 -12.70 -6.46
CA GLY A 207 13.89 -11.55 -6.64
C GLY A 207 13.29 -10.41 -7.46
N GLN A 208 12.05 -10.56 -7.95
CA GLN A 208 11.30 -9.47 -8.57
C GLN A 208 11.17 -8.27 -7.61
N CYS A 209 11.13 -7.07 -8.17
CA CYS A 209 10.94 -5.83 -7.42
C CYS A 209 9.47 -5.39 -7.54
N VAL A 210 8.57 -6.17 -6.94
CA VAL A 210 7.14 -5.88 -6.95
C VAL A 210 6.89 -4.62 -6.14
N HIS A 211 6.10 -3.67 -6.65
CA HIS A 211 5.82 -2.40 -5.98
C HIS A 211 4.50 -2.39 -5.20
N LYS A 212 3.46 -3.05 -5.70
CA LYS A 212 2.19 -3.20 -4.98
C LYS A 212 1.40 -4.37 -5.55
N VAL A 213 0.70 -5.10 -4.69
CA VAL A 213 -0.35 -6.06 -5.09
C VAL A 213 -1.68 -5.63 -4.46
N SER A 214 -2.74 -5.71 -5.26
CA SER A 214 -4.11 -5.41 -4.82
C SER A 214 -5.05 -6.55 -5.17
N CYS A 215 -6.06 -6.74 -4.32
CA CYS A 215 -7.03 -7.83 -4.39
C CYS A 215 -8.42 -7.32 -4.04
N HIS A 216 -9.44 -7.76 -4.78
CA HIS A 216 -10.83 -7.49 -4.42
C HIS A 216 -11.34 -8.54 -3.44
N PRO A 217 -11.97 -8.16 -2.31
CA PRO A 217 -12.44 -9.14 -1.31
C PRO A 217 -13.51 -10.11 -1.85
N SER A 218 -14.33 -9.70 -2.83
CA SER A 218 -15.33 -10.59 -3.47
C SER A 218 -14.74 -11.55 -4.53
N ARG A 219 -13.50 -11.34 -4.98
CA ARG A 219 -12.81 -12.18 -5.97
C ARG A 219 -11.37 -12.42 -5.50
N PRO A 220 -11.18 -13.14 -4.38
CA PRO A 220 -9.87 -13.24 -3.74
C PRO A 220 -8.83 -13.99 -4.56
N GLU A 221 -9.23 -14.83 -5.51
CA GLU A 221 -8.32 -15.49 -6.46
C GLU A 221 -7.74 -14.51 -7.50
N ARG A 222 -8.37 -13.35 -7.69
CA ARG A 222 -7.91 -12.34 -8.63
C ARG A 222 -7.03 -11.30 -7.93
N LEU A 223 -5.85 -11.10 -8.51
CA LEU A 223 -4.86 -10.16 -8.02
C LEU A 223 -4.35 -9.30 -9.17
N PHE A 224 -4.04 -8.04 -8.87
CA PHE A 224 -3.31 -7.16 -9.77
C PHE A 224 -2.03 -6.72 -9.10
N ALA A 225 -0.94 -6.68 -9.87
CA ALA A 225 0.37 -6.28 -9.38
C ALA A 225 1.00 -5.23 -10.28
N GLN A 226 1.49 -4.14 -9.68
CA GLN A 226 2.47 -3.26 -10.29
C GLN A 226 3.85 -3.78 -9.89
N ASN A 227 4.65 -4.20 -10.87
CA ASN A 227 6.06 -4.54 -10.68
C ASN A 227 6.94 -3.31 -10.94
N HIS A 228 8.27 -3.41 -10.76
CA HIS A 228 9.17 -2.31 -11.10
C HIS A 228 9.00 -1.85 -12.54
N PHE A 229 9.04 -2.79 -13.50
CA PHE A 229 8.41 -2.61 -14.80
C PHE A 229 7.39 -3.73 -15.02
N GLY A 230 6.21 -3.34 -15.50
CA GLY A 230 5.16 -4.24 -15.88
C GLY A 230 3.96 -4.22 -14.94
N VAL A 231 2.79 -4.45 -15.53
CA VAL A 231 1.51 -4.58 -14.81
C VAL A 231 0.97 -5.96 -15.07
N TYR A 232 0.65 -6.69 -14.00
CA TYR A 232 0.29 -8.10 -14.07
C TYR A 232 -1.06 -8.38 -13.42
N ARG A 233 -1.74 -9.40 -13.94
CA ARG A 233 -2.95 -9.98 -13.36
C ARG A 233 -2.75 -11.46 -13.07
N SER A 234 -3.25 -11.93 -11.94
CA SER A 234 -3.43 -13.35 -11.63
C SER A 234 -4.92 -13.64 -11.42
N GLU A 235 -5.37 -14.83 -11.81
CA GLU A 235 -6.74 -15.34 -11.60
C GLU A 235 -6.76 -16.59 -10.69
N ASN A 236 -5.61 -16.91 -10.08
CA ASN A 236 -5.37 -18.12 -9.28
C ASN A 236 -4.47 -17.82 -8.07
N TYR A 237 -4.74 -16.72 -7.38
CA TYR A 237 -4.09 -16.30 -6.14
C TYR A 237 -2.55 -16.30 -6.21
N GLY A 238 -2.02 -15.87 -7.36
CA GLY A 238 -0.60 -15.71 -7.59
C GLY A 238 0.13 -16.96 -8.07
N ASP A 239 -0.55 -18.08 -8.39
CA ASP A 239 0.12 -19.23 -9.02
C ASP A 239 0.82 -18.81 -10.31
N SER A 240 0.12 -18.01 -11.11
CA SER A 240 0.61 -17.49 -12.39
C SER A 240 0.08 -16.09 -12.65
N TRP A 241 0.91 -15.30 -13.32
CA TRP A 241 0.65 -13.91 -13.66
C TRP A 241 0.74 -13.71 -15.17
N THR A 242 -0.11 -12.84 -15.70
CA THR A 242 -0.11 -12.43 -17.11
C THR A 242 0.00 -10.92 -17.19
N ALA A 243 0.84 -10.41 -18.09
CA ALA A 243 0.97 -8.97 -18.31
C ALA A 243 -0.33 -8.39 -18.88
N VAL A 244 -0.76 -7.25 -18.33
CA VAL A 244 -2.00 -6.53 -18.69
C VAL A 244 -1.71 -5.03 -18.90
N GLU A 245 -0.59 -4.77 -19.58
CA GLU A 245 0.00 -3.43 -19.73
C GLU A 245 -0.20 -2.81 -21.12
N SER A 246 -0.84 -3.54 -22.03
CA SER A 246 -1.13 -3.07 -23.39
C SER A 246 -1.99 -1.81 -23.35
N GLY A 247 -1.58 -0.76 -24.08
CA GLY A 247 -2.28 0.52 -24.12
C GLY A 247 -1.89 1.53 -23.03
N LEU A 248 -1.09 1.13 -22.03
CA LEU A 248 -0.51 2.09 -21.07
C LEU A 248 0.60 2.92 -21.73
N PRO A 249 0.77 4.20 -21.33
CA PRO A 249 1.85 5.06 -21.83
C PRO A 249 3.23 4.68 -21.28
N SER A 250 3.27 3.93 -20.19
CA SER A 250 4.47 3.40 -19.54
C SER A 250 4.07 2.23 -18.64
N THR A 251 4.99 1.29 -18.44
CA THR A 251 4.83 0.13 -17.56
C THR A 251 5.51 0.30 -16.21
N PHE A 252 6.23 1.41 -16.00
CA PHE A 252 6.80 1.79 -14.71
C PHE A 252 5.76 2.58 -13.89
N GLY A 253 5.68 2.31 -12.59
CA GLY A 253 4.74 2.93 -11.67
C GLY A 253 4.89 2.33 -10.28
N PHE A 254 4.16 2.81 -9.28
CA PHE A 254 4.20 2.23 -7.92
C PHE A 254 2.86 1.66 -7.46
N PRO A 255 1.75 2.42 -7.43
CA PRO A 255 0.50 1.91 -6.92
C PRO A 255 -0.25 1.08 -7.97
N VAL A 256 -0.98 0.08 -7.49
CA VAL A 256 -2.14 -0.49 -8.18
C VAL A 256 -3.28 -0.56 -7.18
N LEU A 257 -4.47 -0.12 -7.57
CA LEU A 257 -5.67 -0.09 -6.73
C LEU A 257 -6.80 -0.83 -7.45
N VAL A 258 -7.52 -1.67 -6.74
CA VAL A 258 -8.75 -2.30 -7.24
C VAL A 258 -9.95 -1.55 -6.66
N HIS A 259 -10.99 -1.31 -7.46
CA HIS A 259 -12.22 -0.67 -7.02
C HIS A 259 -12.85 -1.44 -5.83
N PRO A 260 -13.44 -0.79 -4.81
CA PRO A 260 -13.93 -1.50 -3.62
C PRO A 260 -15.15 -2.40 -3.87
N HIS A 261 -15.92 -2.12 -4.94
CA HIS A 261 -17.19 -2.81 -5.24
C HIS A 261 -17.23 -3.47 -6.63
N LEU A 262 -16.21 -3.24 -7.47
CA LEU A 262 -16.17 -3.68 -8.87
C LEU A 262 -14.85 -4.43 -9.11
N PRO A 263 -14.82 -5.77 -9.01
CA PRO A 263 -13.57 -6.56 -9.03
C PRO A 263 -12.83 -6.57 -10.37
N ASP A 264 -13.44 -6.00 -11.41
CA ASP A 264 -12.87 -5.91 -12.76
C ASP A 264 -12.28 -4.53 -13.04
N THR A 265 -12.46 -3.58 -12.10
CA THR A 265 -12.01 -2.19 -12.23
C THR A 265 -10.72 -1.93 -11.45
N VAL A 266 -9.71 -1.43 -12.13
CA VAL A 266 -8.34 -1.24 -11.60
C VAL A 266 -7.82 0.14 -11.97
N TYR A 267 -7.07 0.75 -11.05
CA TYR A 267 -6.46 2.07 -11.21
C TYR A 267 -4.95 2.01 -11.03
N LEU A 268 -4.24 2.79 -11.85
CA LEU A 268 -2.79 2.93 -11.84
C LEU A 268 -2.38 4.41 -11.89
N PHE A 269 -1.14 4.69 -11.49
CA PHE A 269 -0.47 5.97 -11.74
C PHE A 269 0.87 5.71 -12.46
N PRO A 270 0.87 5.66 -13.81
CA PRO A 270 2.08 5.40 -14.58
C PRO A 270 3.11 6.53 -14.46
N LEU A 271 4.38 6.15 -14.40
CA LEU A 271 5.54 7.03 -14.40
C LEU A 271 6.46 6.65 -15.57
N GLN A 272 7.19 7.61 -16.13
CA GLN A 272 7.96 7.44 -17.35
C GLN A 272 9.06 6.37 -17.24
N ALA A 273 9.81 6.39 -16.13
CA ALA A 273 10.88 5.43 -15.83
C ALA A 273 11.27 5.55 -14.35
N ASP A 274 12.07 4.58 -13.88
CA ASP A 274 12.63 4.56 -12.52
C ASP A 274 13.66 5.66 -12.24
N SER A 275 14.36 6.11 -13.29
CA SER A 275 15.32 7.22 -13.30
C SER A 275 14.65 8.60 -13.33
N GLU A 276 13.41 8.68 -13.82
CA GLU A 276 12.71 9.96 -14.00
C GLU A 276 11.62 10.18 -12.93
N ARG A 277 10.85 9.13 -12.61
CA ARG A 277 9.76 9.15 -11.62
C ARG A 277 8.79 10.33 -11.76
N MET A 278 8.47 10.69 -13.00
CA MET A 278 7.43 11.67 -13.35
C MET A 278 6.45 11.04 -14.35
N PRO A 279 5.19 11.49 -14.44
CA PRO A 279 4.24 10.92 -15.39
C PRO A 279 4.68 11.12 -16.84
N PRO A 280 4.37 10.20 -17.76
CA PRO A 280 4.59 10.39 -19.18
C PRO A 280 4.02 11.73 -19.68
N GLY A 281 4.84 12.50 -20.39
CA GLY A 281 4.47 13.84 -20.86
C GLY A 281 4.34 14.91 -19.77
N LYS A 282 4.64 14.58 -18.49
CA LYS A 282 4.46 15.48 -17.32
C LYS A 282 3.00 15.90 -17.14
N HIS A 283 2.08 14.97 -17.41
CA HIS A 283 0.64 15.13 -17.23
C HIS A 283 0.16 14.27 -16.05
N CYS A 284 -0.42 14.88 -15.02
CA CYS A 284 -0.98 14.13 -13.89
C CYS A 284 -2.25 13.39 -14.34
N ARG A 285 -2.21 12.05 -14.32
CA ARG A 285 -3.30 11.18 -14.78
C ARG A 285 -3.33 9.89 -13.98
N ILE A 286 -4.52 9.48 -13.57
CA ILE A 286 -4.79 8.10 -13.18
C ILE A 286 -5.20 7.34 -14.45
N TYR A 287 -4.79 6.09 -14.59
CA TYR A 287 -5.29 5.22 -15.65
C TYR A 287 -6.25 4.20 -15.04
N ARG A 288 -7.41 4.02 -15.67
CA ARG A 288 -8.42 3.04 -15.25
C ARG A 288 -8.59 1.98 -16.32
N SER A 289 -8.72 0.73 -15.88
CA SER A 289 -9.31 -0.34 -16.68
C SER A 289 -10.62 -0.75 -16.01
N ARG A 290 -11.62 -1.11 -16.81
CA ARG A 290 -12.89 -1.71 -16.34
C ARG A 290 -13.09 -3.15 -16.85
N ASP A 291 -12.05 -3.71 -17.46
CA ASP A 291 -12.06 -4.96 -18.23
C ASP A 291 -10.81 -5.80 -17.92
N LEU A 292 -10.40 -5.84 -16.64
CA LEU A 292 -9.31 -6.71 -16.18
C LEU A 292 -7.94 -6.40 -16.79
N GLY A 293 -7.73 -5.15 -17.23
CA GLY A 293 -6.51 -4.66 -17.85
C GLY A 293 -6.41 -4.96 -19.35
N GLU A 294 -7.51 -5.33 -20.02
CA GLU A 294 -7.55 -5.48 -21.48
C GLU A 294 -7.46 -4.13 -22.20
N SER A 295 -8.07 -3.08 -21.63
CA SER A 295 -7.95 -1.71 -22.10
C SER A 295 -7.81 -0.71 -20.95
N TRP A 296 -7.21 0.44 -21.25
CA TRP A 296 -6.92 1.49 -20.27
C TRP A 296 -7.34 2.86 -20.79
N GLU A 297 -8.00 3.64 -19.93
CA GLU A 297 -8.40 5.01 -20.20
C GLU A 297 -7.71 6.01 -19.24
N PRO A 298 -7.27 7.18 -19.75
CA PRO A 298 -6.69 8.23 -18.91
C PRO A 298 -7.78 9.06 -18.22
N LEU A 299 -7.66 9.21 -16.90
CA LEU A 299 -8.51 10.03 -16.05
C LEU A 299 -7.75 11.28 -15.62
N ALA A 300 -8.18 12.44 -16.14
CA ALA A 300 -7.38 13.68 -16.10
C ALA A 300 -8.18 14.94 -15.74
N ASN A 301 -9.50 14.88 -15.70
CA ASN A 301 -10.34 16.05 -15.49
C ASN A 301 -10.11 16.62 -14.08
N GLY A 302 -9.74 17.90 -14.00
CA GLY A 302 -9.38 18.55 -12.74
C GLY A 302 -7.92 18.33 -12.27
N LEU A 303 -7.10 17.58 -13.03
CA LEU A 303 -5.69 17.34 -12.71
C LEU A 303 -4.73 18.21 -13.54
N PRO A 304 -3.56 18.60 -13.01
CA PRO A 304 -2.55 19.36 -13.77
C PRO A 304 -2.07 18.61 -15.02
N GLN A 305 -2.20 19.25 -16.19
CA GLN A 305 -1.83 18.66 -17.49
C GLN A 305 -0.55 19.25 -18.09
N THR A 306 0.22 20.03 -17.36
CA THR A 306 1.52 20.55 -17.83
C THR A 306 2.49 20.65 -16.67
N ASN A 307 3.78 20.39 -16.94
CA ASN A 307 4.88 20.52 -15.96
C ASN A 307 4.62 19.85 -14.61
N TYR A 308 3.92 18.71 -14.60
CA TYR A 308 3.70 17.94 -13.39
C TYR A 308 4.92 17.05 -13.11
N HIS A 309 5.67 17.39 -12.07
CA HIS A 309 6.99 16.81 -11.74
C HIS A 309 6.99 15.91 -10.50
N SER A 310 5.81 15.41 -10.10
CA SER A 310 5.65 14.62 -8.88
C SER A 310 5.30 13.16 -9.19
N ALA A 311 5.37 12.31 -8.17
CA ALA A 311 5.02 10.90 -8.24
C ALA A 311 3.99 10.54 -7.17
N VAL A 312 3.27 9.44 -7.39
CA VAL A 312 2.48 8.75 -6.37
C VAL A 312 3.22 7.47 -6.00
N LEU A 313 3.49 7.27 -4.70
CA LEU A 313 4.15 6.04 -4.22
C LEU A 313 3.15 4.89 -4.06
N ARG A 314 3.70 3.71 -3.76
CA ARG A 314 2.96 2.44 -3.74
C ARG A 314 1.76 2.42 -2.80
N ASP A 315 1.84 3.12 -1.68
CA ASP A 315 0.74 3.32 -0.74
C ASP A 315 0.09 4.71 -0.81
N GLY A 316 0.44 5.49 -1.83
CA GLY A 316 -0.09 6.82 -2.04
C GLY A 316 -1.41 6.87 -2.80
N LEU A 317 -2.05 5.74 -3.13
CA LEU A 317 -3.33 5.66 -3.83
C LEU A 317 -4.27 4.71 -3.06
N CYS A 318 -5.48 5.16 -2.73
CA CYS A 318 -6.46 4.35 -1.98
C CYS A 318 -7.91 4.70 -2.32
N THR A 319 -8.84 3.91 -1.77
CA THR A 319 -10.29 4.16 -1.80
C THR A 319 -10.88 4.22 -0.38
N ASP A 320 -12.01 4.91 -0.21
CA ASP A 320 -12.73 4.99 1.09
C ASP A 320 -13.80 3.91 1.29
N GLY A 321 -14.10 3.12 0.25
CA GLY A 321 -15.16 2.11 0.29
C GLY A 321 -16.59 2.66 0.24
N GLY A 322 -16.77 3.96 -0.01
CA GLY A 322 -18.08 4.60 -0.12
C GLY A 322 -18.84 4.27 -1.40
N GLU A 323 -20.06 4.82 -1.51
CA GLU A 323 -20.93 4.70 -2.70
C GLU A 323 -21.48 6.08 -3.10
N PRO A 324 -21.06 6.67 -4.23
CA PRO A 324 -19.97 6.21 -5.10
C PRO A 324 -18.61 6.14 -4.38
N ALA A 325 -17.71 5.28 -4.87
CA ALA A 325 -16.39 5.08 -4.30
C ALA A 325 -15.55 6.37 -4.39
N GLY A 326 -15.01 6.82 -3.26
CA GLY A 326 -13.99 7.86 -3.25
C GLY A 326 -12.65 7.27 -3.62
N ILE A 327 -11.89 7.97 -4.48
CA ILE A 327 -10.52 7.59 -4.85
C ILE A 327 -9.60 8.75 -4.50
N TYR A 328 -8.50 8.46 -3.83
CA TYR A 328 -7.60 9.48 -3.29
C TYR A 328 -6.17 9.13 -3.63
N PHE A 329 -5.38 10.14 -4.01
CA PHE A 329 -3.94 9.95 -4.11
C PHE A 329 -3.15 11.11 -3.52
N GLY A 330 -2.05 10.76 -2.88
CA GLY A 330 -1.07 11.67 -2.29
C GLY A 330 0.24 11.64 -3.05
N THR A 331 0.89 12.79 -3.12
CA THR A 331 2.00 13.03 -4.04
C THR A 331 3.29 13.43 -3.32
N ARG A 332 4.44 13.19 -3.96
CA ARG A 332 5.76 13.54 -3.40
C ARG A 332 5.99 15.05 -3.22
N ASN A 333 5.18 15.90 -3.87
CA ASN A 333 5.21 17.36 -3.75
C ASN A 333 4.22 17.91 -2.71
N GLY A 334 3.57 17.05 -1.92
CA GLY A 334 2.75 17.51 -0.80
C GLY A 334 1.30 17.84 -1.15
N GLU A 335 0.78 17.27 -2.23
CA GLU A 335 -0.61 17.43 -2.66
C GLU A 335 -1.40 16.14 -2.39
N VAL A 336 -2.68 16.29 -2.08
CA VAL A 336 -3.63 15.17 -2.00
C VAL A 336 -4.85 15.52 -2.84
N TYR A 337 -5.14 14.68 -3.83
CA TYR A 337 -6.31 14.79 -4.69
C TYR A 337 -7.35 13.75 -4.32
N GLY A 338 -8.61 14.08 -4.57
CA GLY A 338 -9.74 13.17 -4.40
C GLY A 338 -10.70 13.23 -5.58
N SER A 339 -11.32 12.09 -5.87
CA SER A 339 -12.45 11.94 -6.78
C SER A 339 -13.60 11.28 -6.03
N PHE A 340 -14.83 11.73 -6.32
CA PHE A 340 -16.07 11.24 -5.71
C PHE A 340 -17.05 10.70 -6.76
N ASP A 341 -16.53 10.45 -7.96
CA ASP A 341 -17.20 9.91 -9.16
C ASP A 341 -16.30 8.84 -9.82
N GLU A 342 -15.68 7.99 -8.99
CA GLU A 342 -14.86 6.84 -9.42
C GLU A 342 -13.70 7.18 -10.38
N GLY A 343 -13.19 8.41 -10.28
CA GLY A 343 -12.05 8.94 -11.02
C GLY A 343 -12.42 9.80 -12.23
N ASP A 344 -13.71 10.00 -12.54
CA ASP A 344 -14.12 10.78 -13.71
C ASP A 344 -13.80 12.29 -13.58
N SER A 345 -13.77 12.83 -12.36
CA SER A 345 -13.27 14.17 -12.04
C SER A 345 -12.52 14.22 -10.71
N TRP A 346 -11.53 15.12 -10.63
CA TRP A 346 -10.62 15.25 -9.50
C TRP A 346 -10.62 16.66 -8.92
N GLN A 347 -10.39 16.73 -7.61
CA GLN A 347 -10.24 17.98 -6.86
C GLN A 347 -8.97 17.91 -6.03
N LEU A 348 -8.22 19.00 -5.98
CA LEU A 348 -7.15 19.18 -5.00
C LEU A 348 -7.81 19.40 -3.63
N LEU A 349 -7.59 18.46 -2.69
CA LEU A 349 -8.19 18.52 -1.37
C LEU A 349 -7.28 19.21 -0.37
N LEU A 350 -5.98 18.90 -0.42
CA LEU A 350 -4.96 19.41 0.48
C LEU A 350 -3.67 19.68 -0.30
N ASP A 351 -2.95 20.71 0.10
CA ASP A 351 -1.66 21.09 -0.46
C ASP A 351 -0.69 21.58 0.63
N HIS A 352 0.54 21.93 0.23
CA HIS A 352 1.61 22.37 1.13
C HIS A 352 1.93 21.38 2.26
N LEU A 353 1.62 20.10 2.07
CA LEU A 353 2.06 19.05 2.97
C LEU A 353 3.55 18.75 2.74
N PRO A 354 4.24 18.12 3.70
CA PRO A 354 5.49 17.44 3.40
C PRO A 354 5.25 16.34 2.35
N ASP A 355 6.34 15.86 1.75
CA ASP A 355 6.37 14.72 0.84
C ASP A 355 5.47 13.56 1.33
N VAL A 356 4.39 13.26 0.61
CA VAL A 356 3.40 12.25 0.99
C VAL A 356 3.90 10.86 0.59
N LEU A 357 3.94 9.98 1.59
CA LEU A 357 4.48 8.63 1.47
C LEU A 357 3.39 7.55 1.42
N SER A 358 2.29 7.77 2.13
CA SER A 358 1.15 6.86 2.19
C SER A 358 -0.16 7.59 2.45
N VAL A 359 -1.26 7.03 1.92
CA VAL A 359 -2.63 7.51 2.14
C VAL A 359 -3.54 6.32 2.39
N ARG A 360 -4.42 6.46 3.38
CA ARG A 360 -5.57 5.58 3.61
C ARG A 360 -6.82 6.40 3.80
N ALA A 361 -7.94 5.87 3.34
CA ALA A 361 -9.24 6.50 3.44
C ALA A 361 -10.25 5.51 3.99
N ALA A 362 -11.25 6.02 4.68
CA ALA A 362 -12.36 5.23 5.19
C ALA A 362 -13.58 6.11 5.33
N VAL A 363 -14.74 5.62 4.89
CA VAL A 363 -16.02 6.22 5.26
C VAL A 363 -16.23 6.11 6.77
N VAL A 364 -16.68 7.20 7.40
CA VAL A 364 -17.04 7.26 8.81
C VAL A 364 -18.51 7.70 8.96
N ALA A 365 -19.16 7.19 10.01
CA ALA A 365 -20.56 7.47 10.30
C ALA A 365 -20.79 8.86 10.88
#